data_AF-A0A944SPU4-F1
#
_entry.id   AF-A0A944SPU4-F1
#
_cell.length_a   1.000
_cell.length_b   1.000
_cell.length_c   1.000
_cell.angle_alpha   90.00
_cell.angle_beta   90.00
_cell.angle_gamma   90.00
#
_symmetry.space_group_name_H-M   'P 1'
#
loop_
_entity.id
_entity.type
_entity.pdbx_description
1 polymer ?
#
loop_
_entity_poly.entity_id
_entity_poly.type
_entity_poly.pdbx_seq_one_letter_code
_entity_poly.pdbx_strand_id
1 'polypeptide(L)'
;MIEYITTNQALLFSVLFAMLSGLSIRVMLSLVKQKWASTYHHTMSYTLLPVITFVITKVITGNIALSLGMIGALSIVRFRNPVKNPFELVMFFALITIGISMSVNMAFGLLLAVVINVTILASYFVEIFAKKFNFHIFSFSFEEGNSNNIIEIQANQEIEQLLGNKLLLQYISDKKSNDFHYRLASKSRIDIEQIRQEANDYKGVTNIDVKFC
;
A
#
# COMPACT_ATOMS: atom_id res chain seq x y z
N MET A 1 18.07 40.34 -16.85
CA MET A 1 19.10 39.38 -16.40
C MET A 1 18.82 38.89 -14.97
N ILE A 2 18.61 39.79 -14.00
CA ILE A 2 18.28 39.43 -12.61
C ILE A 2 17.00 38.58 -12.52
N GLU A 3 15.95 38.94 -13.25
CA GLU A 3 14.65 38.24 -13.26
C GLU A 3 14.73 36.80 -13.82
N TYR A 4 15.65 36.55 -14.75
CA TYR A 4 15.91 35.22 -15.29
C TYR A 4 16.65 34.33 -14.28
N ILE A 5 17.59 34.91 -13.53
CA ILE A 5 18.35 34.22 -12.48
C ILE A 5 17.42 33.85 -11.31
N THR A 6 16.55 34.78 -10.89
CA THR A 6 15.57 34.51 -9.81
C THR A 6 14.54 33.47 -10.23
N THR A 7 14.12 33.44 -11.49
CA THR A 7 13.20 32.43 -12.02
C THR A 7 13.82 31.03 -12.00
N ASN A 8 15.07 30.89 -12.45
CA ASN A 8 15.77 29.60 -12.43
C ASN A 8 16.02 29.09 -11.01
N GLN A 9 16.34 29.98 -10.06
CA GLN A 9 16.45 29.63 -8.64
C GLN A 9 15.12 29.16 -8.07
N ALA A 10 14.01 29.86 -8.36
CA ALA A 10 12.68 29.48 -7.90
C ALA A 10 12.24 28.10 -8.44
N LEU A 11 12.57 27.80 -9.71
CA LEU A 11 12.31 26.48 -10.30
C LEU A 11 13.11 25.38 -9.59
N LEU A 12 14.39 25.62 -9.30
CA LEU A 12 15.25 24.64 -8.61
C LEU A 12 14.73 24.35 -7.20
N PHE A 13 14.33 25.39 -6.46
CA PHE A 13 13.68 25.22 -5.15
C PHE A 13 12.37 24.42 -5.26
N SER A 14 11.54 24.71 -6.26
CA SER A 14 10.27 24.01 -6.47
C SER A 14 10.48 22.51 -6.71
N VAL A 15 11.48 22.15 -7.53
CA VAL A 15 11.86 20.75 -7.77
C VAL A 15 12.36 20.07 -6.49
N LEU A 16 13.18 20.78 -5.71
CA LEU A 16 13.70 20.25 -4.45
C LEU A 16 12.57 20.00 -3.43
N PHE A 17 11.62 20.93 -3.30
CA PHE A 17 10.44 20.74 -2.45
C PHE A 17 9.51 19.63 -2.96
N ALA A 18 9.35 19.48 -4.28
CA ALA A 18 8.59 18.37 -4.85
C ALA A 18 9.23 17.02 -4.51
N MET A 19 10.54 16.91 -4.66
CA MET A 19 11.31 15.72 -4.28
C MET A 19 11.18 15.41 -2.78
N LEU A 20 11.30 16.44 -1.94
CA LEU A 20 11.17 16.30 -0.48
C LEU A 20 9.76 15.88 -0.06
N SER A 21 8.72 16.39 -0.72
CA SER A 21 7.32 16.02 -0.45
C SER A 21 7.04 14.55 -0.75
N GLY A 22 7.57 14.03 -1.88
CA GLY A 22 7.46 12.60 -2.22
C GLY A 22 8.21 11.71 -1.23
N LEU A 23 9.41 12.14 -0.81
CA LEU A 23 10.18 11.43 0.20
C LEU A 23 9.49 11.42 1.57
N SER A 24 8.87 12.54 1.98
CA SER A 24 8.11 12.65 3.22
C SER A 24 6.99 11.61 3.29
N ILE A 25 6.23 11.47 2.20
CA ILE A 25 5.13 10.50 2.10
C ILE A 25 5.68 9.07 2.24
N ARG A 26 6.82 8.77 1.59
CA ARG A 26 7.48 7.47 1.73
C ARG A 26 7.93 7.19 3.16
N VAL A 27 8.47 8.19 3.86
CA VAL A 27 8.88 8.05 5.26
C VAL A 27 7.67 7.78 6.14
N MET A 28 6.56 8.49 5.94
CA MET A 28 5.32 8.23 6.69
C MET A 28 4.76 6.84 6.45
N LEU A 29 4.74 6.36 5.20
CA LEU A 29 4.32 4.99 4.90
C LEU A 29 5.19 3.94 5.61
N SER A 30 6.50 4.17 5.65
CA SER A 30 7.44 3.29 6.37
C SER A 30 7.18 3.29 7.88
N LEU A 31 6.86 4.45 8.48
CA LEU A 31 6.53 4.58 9.90
C LEU A 31 5.25 3.82 10.27
N VAL A 32 4.26 3.79 9.37
CA VAL A 32 3.01 3.02 9.54
C VAL A 32 3.20 1.51 9.32
N LYS A 33 4.46 1.04 9.21
CA LYS A 33 4.83 -0.38 9.01
C LYS A 33 4.24 -1.00 7.73
N GLN A 34 3.92 -0.17 6.74
CA GLN A 34 3.46 -0.63 5.43
C GLN A 34 4.66 -1.20 4.64
N LYS A 35 4.94 -2.49 4.84
CA LYS A 35 6.13 -3.15 4.28
C LYS A 35 6.17 -3.18 2.76
N TRP A 36 5.01 -3.20 2.08
CA TRP A 36 4.92 -3.18 0.62
C TRP A 36 5.58 -1.92 0.00
N ALA A 37 5.52 -0.78 0.68
CA ALA A 37 6.12 0.48 0.22
C ALA A 37 7.63 0.58 0.48
N SER A 38 8.25 -0.41 1.12
CA SER A 38 9.66 -0.37 1.57
C SER A 38 10.65 -1.01 0.59
N THR A 39 10.30 -1.13 -0.69
CA THR A 39 11.22 -1.62 -1.73
C THR A 39 12.01 -0.45 -2.34
N TYR A 40 13.23 -0.71 -2.80
CA TYR A 40 14.07 0.27 -3.49
C TYR A 40 13.35 0.93 -4.69
N HIS A 41 12.67 0.12 -5.51
CA HIS A 41 11.92 0.62 -6.67
C HIS A 41 10.80 1.59 -6.27
N HIS A 42 10.02 1.29 -5.23
CA HIS A 42 8.99 2.22 -4.74
C HIS A 42 9.61 3.50 -4.20
N THR A 43 10.74 3.44 -3.51
CA THR A 43 11.42 4.66 -3.02
C THR A 43 11.84 5.58 -4.17
N MET A 44 12.35 5.01 -5.26
CA MET A 44 12.68 5.78 -6.46
C MET A 44 11.42 6.34 -7.14
N SER A 45 10.37 5.54 -7.30
CA SER A 45 9.11 6.01 -7.89
C SER A 45 8.51 7.17 -7.10
N TYR A 46 8.45 7.10 -5.77
CA TYR A 46 7.88 8.14 -4.92
C TYR A 46 8.67 9.45 -4.97
N THR A 47 9.99 9.36 -5.20
CA THR A 47 10.88 10.53 -5.28
C THR A 47 10.84 11.17 -6.67
N LEU A 48 10.81 10.37 -7.74
CA LEU A 48 10.84 10.87 -9.11
C LEU A 48 9.47 11.34 -9.62
N LEU A 49 8.35 10.73 -9.21
CA LEU A 49 7.02 11.06 -9.74
C LEU A 49 6.67 12.55 -9.61
N PRO A 50 6.79 13.18 -8.42
CA PRO A 50 6.47 14.60 -8.24
C PRO A 50 7.36 15.52 -9.11
N VAL A 51 8.62 15.15 -9.30
CA VAL A 51 9.57 15.91 -10.13
C VAL A 51 9.20 15.81 -11.60
N ILE A 52 8.94 14.60 -12.10
CA ILE A 52 8.54 14.36 -13.49
C ILE A 52 7.25 15.13 -13.81
N THR A 53 6.26 15.05 -12.93
CA THR A 53 4.96 15.72 -13.13
C THR A 53 5.05 17.23 -13.03
N PHE A 54 5.91 17.77 -12.16
CA PHE A 54 6.22 19.19 -12.12
C PHE A 54 6.82 19.68 -13.45
N VAL A 55 7.86 18.99 -13.96
CA VAL A 55 8.51 19.33 -15.23
C VAL A 55 7.53 19.25 -16.39
N ILE A 56 6.76 18.17 -16.48
CA ILE A 56 5.71 17.99 -17.49
C ILE A 56 4.75 19.18 -17.47
N THR A 57 4.24 19.56 -16.29
CA THR A 57 3.27 20.65 -16.16
C THR A 57 3.88 21.99 -16.59
N LYS A 58 5.15 22.25 -16.24
CA LYS A 58 5.87 23.46 -16.69
C LYS A 58 6.08 23.50 -18.20
N VAL A 59 6.39 22.37 -18.84
CA VAL A 59 6.57 22.28 -20.29
C VAL A 59 5.25 22.50 -21.04
N ILE A 60 4.14 22.03 -20.48
CA ILE A 60 2.81 22.19 -21.08
C ILE A 60 2.24 23.61 -20.91
N THR A 61 2.64 24.30 -19.84
CA THR A 61 2.08 25.61 -19.49
C THR A 61 2.27 26.60 -20.64
N GLY A 62 1.17 27.09 -21.21
CA GLY A 62 1.16 28.04 -22.33
C GLY A 62 0.82 27.42 -23.69
N ASN A 63 0.69 26.10 -23.81
CA ASN A 63 0.25 25.45 -25.04
C ASN A 63 -0.89 24.46 -24.80
N ILE A 64 -2.12 24.94 -24.99
CA ILE A 64 -3.36 24.16 -24.81
C ILE A 64 -3.37 22.92 -25.71
N ALA A 65 -2.85 23.00 -26.93
CA ALA A 65 -2.79 21.88 -27.86
C ALA A 65 -1.82 20.79 -27.38
N LEU A 66 -0.67 21.17 -26.82
CA LEU A 66 0.30 20.24 -26.22
C LEU A 66 -0.27 19.57 -24.96
N SER A 67 -1.00 20.33 -24.13
CA SER A 67 -1.68 19.82 -22.92
C SER A 67 -2.68 18.71 -23.26
N LEU A 68 -3.54 18.98 -24.24
CA LEU A 68 -4.60 18.06 -24.66
C LEU A 68 -4.00 16.78 -25.28
N GLY A 69 -2.93 16.91 -26.07
CA GLY A 69 -2.22 15.79 -26.66
C GLY A 69 -1.55 14.87 -25.63
N MET A 70 -0.98 15.42 -24.55
CA MET A 70 -0.31 14.61 -23.54
C MET A 70 -1.31 13.83 -22.66
N ILE A 71 -2.44 14.44 -22.30
CA ILE A 71 -3.49 13.75 -21.52
C ILE A 71 -4.12 12.62 -22.36
N GLY A 72 -4.30 12.83 -23.67
CA GLY A 72 -4.76 11.80 -24.60
C GLY A 72 -3.76 10.65 -24.80
N ALA A 73 -2.46 10.94 -24.80
CA ALA A 73 -1.43 9.90 -24.89
C ALA A 73 -1.32 9.07 -23.60
N LEU A 74 -1.47 9.70 -22.43
CA LEU A 74 -1.40 9.05 -21.13
C LEU A 74 -2.58 8.07 -20.91
N SER A 75 -3.76 8.36 -21.49
CA SER A 75 -4.91 7.44 -21.46
C SER A 75 -4.71 6.19 -22.34
N ILE A 76 -3.81 6.22 -23.33
CA ILE A 76 -3.45 5.09 -24.19
C ILE A 76 -2.44 4.16 -23.50
N VAL A 77 -1.63 4.68 -22.57
CA VAL A 77 -0.76 3.88 -21.68
C VAL A 77 -1.62 3.22 -20.61
N ARG A 78 -2.55 2.37 -21.05
CA ARG A 78 -3.37 1.54 -20.17
C ARG A 78 -2.42 0.67 -19.37
N PHE A 79 -2.45 0.82 -18.06
CA PHE A 79 -1.94 -0.19 -17.14
C PHE A 79 -2.69 -1.50 -17.43
N ARG A 80 -2.13 -2.33 -18.31
CA ARG A 80 -2.68 -3.63 -18.68
C ARG A 80 -2.38 -4.70 -17.61
N ASN A 81 -1.56 -4.35 -16.62
CA ASN A 81 -1.41 -5.14 -15.40
C ASN A 81 -2.33 -4.58 -14.31
N PRO A 82 -3.15 -5.42 -13.65
CA PRO A 82 -3.93 -4.99 -12.50
C PRO A 82 -2.97 -4.47 -11.42
N VAL A 83 -3.22 -3.26 -10.94
CA VAL A 83 -2.48 -2.71 -9.80
C VAL A 83 -2.82 -3.57 -8.60
N LYS A 84 -1.79 -4.16 -7.99
CA LYS A 84 -1.94 -5.17 -6.94
C LYS A 84 -2.67 -4.63 -5.71
N ASN A 85 -2.42 -3.35 -5.37
CA ASN A 85 -3.02 -2.67 -4.23
C ASN A 85 -3.78 -1.40 -4.65
N PRO A 86 -5.09 -1.26 -4.36
CA PRO A 86 -5.82 -0.02 -4.62
C PRO A 86 -5.23 1.19 -3.88
N PHE A 87 -4.65 1.00 -2.69
CA PHE A 87 -4.04 2.09 -1.93
C PHE A 87 -2.75 2.61 -2.58
N GLU A 88 -1.94 1.73 -3.17
CA GLU A 88 -0.74 2.13 -3.92
C GLU A 88 -1.10 3.05 -5.10
N LEU A 89 -2.18 2.72 -5.82
CA LEU A 89 -2.69 3.56 -6.91
C LEU A 89 -3.04 4.98 -6.42
N VAL A 90 -3.76 5.07 -5.29
CA VAL A 90 -4.14 6.36 -4.70
C VAL A 90 -2.90 7.17 -4.31
N MET A 91 -1.86 6.51 -3.78
CA MET A 91 -0.60 7.18 -3.44
C MET A 91 0.14 7.71 -4.67
N PHE A 92 0.18 6.96 -5.77
CA PHE A 92 0.74 7.47 -7.02
C PHE A 92 -0.06 8.65 -7.58
N PHE A 93 -1.38 8.57 -7.53
CA PHE A 93 -2.24 9.69 -7.95
C PHE A 93 -1.97 10.94 -7.10
N ALA A 94 -1.86 10.78 -5.79
CA ALA A 94 -1.54 11.86 -4.86
C ALA A 94 -0.19 12.51 -5.18
N LEU A 95 0.86 11.72 -5.47
CA LEU A 95 2.18 12.24 -5.86
C LEU A 95 2.13 13.05 -7.16
N ILE A 96 1.36 12.58 -8.15
CA ILE A 96 1.13 13.31 -9.40
C ILE A 96 0.44 14.65 -9.12
N THR A 97 -0.62 14.63 -8.29
CA THR A 97 -1.34 15.85 -7.90
C THR A 97 -0.44 16.84 -7.17
N ILE A 98 0.48 16.39 -6.30
CA ILE A 98 1.43 17.26 -5.62
C ILE A 98 2.35 17.97 -6.63
N GLY A 99 2.93 17.23 -7.58
CA GLY A 99 3.83 17.79 -8.59
C GLY A 99 3.13 18.82 -9.50
N ILE A 100 1.88 18.53 -9.91
CA ILE A 100 1.05 19.47 -10.69
C ILE A 100 0.73 20.72 -9.85
N SER A 101 0.29 20.52 -8.60
CA SER A 101 -0.09 21.62 -7.71
C SER A 101 1.09 22.54 -7.41
N MET A 102 2.27 21.99 -7.16
CA MET A 102 3.50 22.77 -6.97
C MET A 102 3.91 23.57 -8.20
N SER A 103 3.58 23.10 -9.41
CA SER A 103 3.86 23.81 -10.65
C SER A 103 3.01 25.08 -10.80
N VAL A 104 1.76 25.04 -10.34
CA VAL A 104 0.87 26.22 -10.32
C VAL A 104 1.21 27.13 -9.16
N ASN A 105 1.30 26.59 -7.94
CA ASN A 105 1.62 27.33 -6.73
C ASN A 105 2.23 26.40 -5.67
N MET A 106 3.44 26.74 -5.23
CA MET A 106 4.20 25.96 -4.27
C MET A 106 3.47 25.75 -2.93
N ALA A 107 2.74 26.75 -2.45
CA ALA A 107 2.03 26.67 -1.17
C ALA A 107 0.89 25.63 -1.18
N PHE A 108 0.13 25.56 -2.28
CA PHE A 108 -0.94 24.57 -2.43
C PHE A 108 -0.38 23.15 -2.51
N GLY A 109 0.71 22.95 -3.24
CA GLY A 109 1.38 21.65 -3.31
C GLY A 109 1.92 21.18 -1.95
N LEU A 110 2.53 22.08 -1.17
CA LEU A 110 3.00 21.78 0.19
C LEU A 110 1.84 21.47 1.14
N LEU A 111 0.75 22.25 1.09
CA LEU A 111 -0.44 22.00 1.89
C LEU A 111 -1.01 20.60 1.62
N LEU A 112 -1.13 20.23 0.34
CA LEU A 112 -1.66 18.93 -0.06
C LEU A 112 -0.77 17.79 0.43
N ALA A 113 0.56 17.93 0.33
CA ALA A 113 1.50 16.98 0.91
C ALA A 113 1.29 16.83 2.42
N VAL A 114 1.17 17.94 3.17
CA VAL A 114 0.94 17.90 4.62
C VAL A 114 -0.36 17.16 4.96
N VAL A 115 -1.46 17.46 4.27
CA VAL A 115 -2.77 16.81 4.49
C VAL A 115 -2.69 15.29 4.28
N ILE A 116 -1.98 14.83 3.26
CA ILE A 116 -1.78 13.39 3.01
C ILE A 116 -0.98 12.76 4.14
N ASN A 117 0.14 13.38 4.56
CA ASN A 117 0.95 12.87 5.66
C ASN A 117 0.14 12.78 6.97
N VAL A 118 -0.68 13.80 7.26
CA VAL A 118 -1.57 13.81 8.44
C VAL A 118 -2.62 12.71 8.36
N THR A 119 -3.24 12.50 7.19
CA THR A 119 -4.23 11.44 7.00
C THR A 119 -3.63 10.05 7.24
N ILE A 120 -2.43 9.78 6.70
CA ILE A 120 -1.71 8.52 6.93
C ILE A 120 -1.41 8.32 8.43
N LEU A 121 -0.94 9.37 9.09
CA LEU A 121 -0.64 9.33 10.52
C LEU A 121 -1.89 9.13 11.37
N ALA A 122 -3.00 9.80 11.03
CA ALA A 122 -4.29 9.65 11.70
C ALA A 122 -4.80 8.21 11.59
N SER A 123 -4.69 7.58 10.42
CA SER A 123 -5.05 6.16 10.23
C SER A 123 -4.29 5.26 11.21
N TYR A 124 -2.99 5.49 11.38
CA TYR A 124 -2.17 4.72 12.32
C TYR A 124 -2.57 4.95 13.79
N PHE A 125 -2.89 6.19 14.18
CA PHE A 125 -3.39 6.47 15.53
C PHE A 125 -4.74 5.81 15.80
N VAL A 126 -5.65 5.82 14.82
CA VAL A 126 -6.94 5.15 14.92
C VAL A 126 -6.75 3.65 15.13
N GLU A 127 -5.82 3.01 14.43
CA GLU A 127 -5.50 1.59 14.65
C GLU A 127 -4.96 1.30 16.06
N ILE A 128 -4.05 2.15 16.58
CA ILE A 128 -3.54 1.99 17.95
C ILE A 128 -4.68 2.14 18.96
N PHE A 129 -5.55 3.11 18.76
CA PHE A 129 -6.67 3.36 19.65
C PHE A 129 -7.70 2.23 19.57
N ALA A 130 -8.04 1.75 18.38
CA ALA A 130 -8.95 0.62 18.17
C ALA A 130 -8.43 -0.66 18.84
N LYS A 131 -7.11 -0.94 18.76
CA LYS A 131 -6.47 -2.03 19.50
C LYS A 131 -6.60 -1.88 21.01
N LYS A 132 -6.47 -0.66 21.54
CA LYS A 132 -6.63 -0.38 22.98
C LYS A 132 -8.08 -0.62 23.46
N PHE A 133 -9.07 -0.39 22.59
CA PHE A 133 -10.49 -0.60 22.88
C PHE A 133 -11.02 -1.98 22.46
N ASN A 134 -10.14 -2.91 22.06
CA ASN A 134 -10.48 -4.28 21.67
C ASN A 134 -11.43 -4.39 20.44
N PHE A 135 -11.50 -3.34 19.62
CA PHE A 135 -12.24 -3.37 18.35
C PHE A 135 -11.28 -3.72 17.20
N HIS A 136 -11.39 -4.94 16.67
CA HIS A 136 -10.75 -5.32 15.41
C HIS A 136 -11.54 -4.73 14.22
N ILE A 137 -11.42 -3.43 13.98
CA ILE A 137 -12.16 -2.75 12.88
C ILE A 137 -11.48 -2.99 11.52
N PHE A 138 -10.15 -3.10 11.52
CA PHE A 138 -9.37 -3.36 10.31
C PHE A 138 -8.77 -4.76 10.43
N SER A 139 -9.33 -5.73 9.72
CA SER A 139 -8.51 -6.85 9.26
C SER A 139 -7.48 -6.21 8.34
N PHE A 140 -6.27 -5.94 8.85
CA PHE A 140 -5.12 -5.85 7.97
C PHE A 140 -5.17 -7.13 7.14
N SER A 141 -5.66 -7.06 5.90
CA SER A 141 -5.52 -8.14 4.94
C SER A 141 -4.03 -8.24 4.67
N PHE A 142 -3.36 -8.95 5.59
CA PHE A 142 -1.92 -9.14 5.71
C PHE A 142 -1.41 -10.10 4.62
N GLU A 143 -2.01 -10.08 3.42
CA GLU A 143 -1.45 -10.71 2.24
C GLU A 143 -0.41 -9.81 1.55
N GLU A 144 -0.35 -8.52 1.85
CA GLU A 144 0.50 -7.58 1.12
C GLU A 144 1.84 -7.31 1.81
N GLY A 145 2.80 -8.20 1.55
CA GLY A 145 4.23 -7.94 1.78
C GLY A 145 4.88 -8.75 2.91
N ASN A 146 4.19 -9.76 3.46
CA ASN A 146 4.85 -10.81 4.20
C ASN A 146 4.75 -12.07 3.34
N SER A 147 5.89 -12.65 2.95
CA SER A 147 5.97 -13.99 2.33
C SER A 147 5.64 -15.05 3.39
N ASN A 148 4.47 -14.90 4.01
CA ASN A 148 3.96 -15.90 4.90
C ASN A 148 3.30 -16.95 4.02
N ASN A 149 3.73 -18.19 4.21
CA ASN A 149 3.02 -19.33 3.69
C ASN A 149 1.72 -19.45 4.49
N ILE A 150 0.60 -19.49 3.79
CA ILE A 150 -0.73 -19.56 4.39
C ILE A 150 -1.28 -20.97 4.15
N ILE A 151 -1.86 -21.55 5.20
CA ILE A 151 -2.62 -22.79 5.11
C ILE A 151 -4.06 -22.52 5.55
N GLU A 152 -5.00 -22.92 4.70
CA GLU A 152 -6.43 -22.85 4.95
C GLU A 152 -6.94 -24.27 5.11
N ILE A 153 -7.43 -24.58 6.32
CA ILE A 153 -7.93 -25.90 6.69
C ILE A 153 -9.44 -25.77 6.87
N GLN A 154 -10.20 -26.57 6.11
CA GLN A 154 -11.63 -26.74 6.27
C GLN A 154 -11.88 -28.04 7.01
N ALA A 155 -12.67 -28.00 8.08
CA ALA A 155 -13.02 -29.17 8.85
C ALA A 155 -14.52 -29.20 9.17
N ASN A 156 -15.08 -30.39 9.25
CA ASN A 156 -16.47 -30.64 9.60
C ASN A 156 -16.69 -30.80 11.12
N GLN A 157 -15.61 -30.68 11.90
CA GLN A 157 -15.60 -30.76 13.35
C GLN A 157 -14.66 -29.70 13.92
N GLU A 158 -14.96 -29.24 15.13
CA GLU A 158 -14.12 -28.28 15.85
C GLU A 158 -12.83 -28.97 16.30
N ILE A 159 -11.67 -28.41 15.93
CA ILE A 159 -10.35 -28.94 16.27
C ILE A 159 -9.70 -27.95 17.25
N GLU A 160 -9.77 -28.27 18.55
CA GLU A 160 -9.21 -27.43 19.62
C GLU A 160 -7.70 -27.17 19.46
N GLN A 161 -6.98 -28.11 18.83
CA GLN A 161 -5.53 -28.01 18.58
C GLN A 161 -5.17 -26.92 17.56
N LEU A 162 -6.03 -26.65 16.58
CA LEU A 162 -5.84 -25.55 15.62
C LEU A 162 -6.25 -24.20 16.21
N LEU A 163 -7.21 -24.21 17.14
CA LEU A 163 -7.70 -23.04 17.86
C LEU A 163 -6.66 -22.49 18.86
N GLY A 164 -5.85 -23.36 19.47
CA GLY A 164 -4.77 -23.00 20.39
C GLY A 164 -3.45 -22.62 19.73
N ASN A 165 -3.34 -22.70 18.40
CA ASN A 165 -2.07 -22.51 17.71
C ASN A 165 -1.73 -21.01 17.61
N LYS A 166 -0.49 -20.64 18.00
CA LYS A 166 0.04 -19.26 17.91
C LYS A 166 0.07 -18.70 16.49
N LEU A 167 -0.04 -19.56 15.48
CA LEU A 167 0.01 -19.22 14.06
C LEU A 167 -1.38 -19.03 13.44
N LEU A 168 -2.46 -19.15 14.22
CA LEU A 168 -3.83 -18.95 13.77
C LEU A 168 -4.08 -17.46 13.49
N LEU A 169 -4.39 -17.12 12.24
CA LEU A 169 -4.76 -15.77 11.84
C LEU A 169 -6.27 -15.55 11.92
N GLN A 170 -7.05 -16.55 11.52
CA GLN A 170 -8.50 -16.40 11.41
C GLN A 170 -9.19 -17.75 11.64
N TYR A 171 -10.31 -17.71 12.35
CA TYR A 171 -11.22 -18.84 12.54
C TYR A 171 -12.64 -18.39 12.21
N ILE A 172 -13.32 -19.14 11.36
CA ILE A 172 -14.72 -18.91 10.98
C ILE A 172 -15.47 -20.22 11.23
N SER A 173 -16.49 -20.18 12.09
CA SER A 173 -17.37 -21.33 12.35
C SER A 173 -18.76 -21.05 11.80
N ASP A 174 -19.22 -21.86 10.86
CA ASP A 174 -20.64 -21.88 10.48
C ASP A 174 -21.35 -23.05 11.16
N LYS A 175 -21.97 -22.76 12.31
CA LYS A 175 -22.71 -23.74 13.12
C LYS A 175 -23.95 -24.32 12.42
N LYS A 176 -24.40 -23.76 11.29
CA LYS A 176 -25.56 -24.28 10.53
C LYS A 176 -25.16 -25.30 9.47
N SER A 177 -23.95 -25.17 8.91
CA SER A 177 -23.41 -26.10 7.89
C SER A 177 -22.44 -27.14 8.49
N ASN A 178 -22.07 -26.99 9.77
CA ASN A 178 -21.02 -27.79 10.42
C ASN A 178 -19.64 -27.59 9.76
N ASP A 179 -19.42 -26.44 9.10
CA ASP A 179 -18.17 -26.10 8.44
C ASP A 179 -17.33 -25.15 9.30
N PHE A 180 -16.08 -25.55 9.55
CA PHE A 180 -15.10 -24.80 10.32
C PHE A 180 -13.92 -24.47 9.41
N HIS A 181 -13.59 -23.18 9.29
CA HIS A 181 -12.46 -22.69 8.50
C HIS A 181 -11.37 -22.14 9.43
N TYR A 182 -10.17 -22.69 9.32
CA TYR A 182 -8.97 -22.24 10.03
C TYR A 182 -7.97 -21.69 9.02
N ARG A 183 -7.50 -20.46 9.24
CA ARG A 183 -6.44 -19.85 8.44
C ARG A 183 -5.22 -19.66 9.32
N LEU A 184 -4.14 -20.38 9.03
CA LEU A 184 -2.86 -20.22 9.72
C LEU A 184 -1.81 -19.65 8.77
N ALA A 185 -0.87 -18.88 9.30
CA ALA A 185 0.21 -18.34 8.50
C ALA A 185 1.54 -18.35 9.25
N SER A 186 2.59 -18.85 8.58
CA SER A 186 3.96 -18.82 9.09
C SER A 186 4.94 -18.33 8.03
N LYS A 187 6.04 -17.71 8.49
CA LYS A 187 7.17 -17.29 7.62
C LYS A 187 8.01 -18.48 7.16
N SER A 188 8.02 -19.56 7.93
CA SER A 188 8.80 -20.76 7.65
C SER A 188 7.95 -21.73 6.85
N ARG A 189 8.50 -22.20 5.72
CA ARG A 189 7.87 -23.24 4.89
C ARG A 189 7.78 -24.57 5.64
N ILE A 190 8.74 -24.84 6.54
CA ILE A 190 8.82 -26.07 7.33
C ILE A 190 7.65 -26.12 8.33
N ASP A 191 7.33 -24.99 8.96
CA ASP A 191 6.24 -24.92 9.94
C ASP A 191 4.87 -25.16 9.29
N ILE A 192 4.65 -24.64 8.08
CA ILE A 192 3.40 -24.88 7.33
C ILE A 192 3.32 -26.32 6.85
N GLU A 193 4.42 -26.93 6.41
CA GLU A 193 4.41 -28.34 6.03
C GLU A 193 4.17 -29.26 7.24
N GLN A 194 4.71 -28.89 8.41
CA GLN A 194 4.43 -29.60 9.66
C GLN A 194 2.96 -29.49 10.06
N ILE A 195 2.37 -28.29 10.00
CA ILE A 195 0.94 -28.09 10.27
C ILE A 195 0.08 -28.84 9.23
N ARG A 196 0.52 -28.92 7.97
CA ARG A 196 -0.17 -29.71 6.93
C ARG A 196 -0.16 -31.20 7.26
N GLN A 197 0.96 -31.72 7.74
CA GLN A 197 1.07 -33.12 8.15
C GLN A 197 0.19 -33.40 9.37
N GLU A 198 0.26 -32.55 10.40
CA GLU A 198 -0.61 -32.64 11.59
C GLU A 198 -2.09 -32.52 11.22
N ALA A 199 -2.44 -31.68 10.23
CA ALA A 199 -3.81 -31.48 9.76
C ALA A 199 -4.39 -32.69 9.02
N ASN A 200 -3.57 -33.47 8.32
CA ASN A 200 -4.03 -34.71 7.67
C ASN A 200 -4.42 -35.79 8.68
N ASP A 201 -3.85 -35.76 9.88
CA ASP A 201 -4.13 -36.74 10.93
C ASP A 201 -5.39 -36.39 11.76
N TYR A 202 -5.93 -35.18 11.60
CA TYR A 202 -7.14 -34.77 12.31
C TYR A 202 -8.41 -35.32 11.65
N LYS A 203 -9.25 -35.96 12.46
CA LYS A 203 -10.57 -36.43 12.04
C LYS A 203 -11.46 -35.24 11.72
N GLY A 204 -12.02 -35.23 10.51
CA GLY A 204 -13.00 -34.22 10.08
C GLY A 204 -12.46 -33.17 9.13
N VAL A 205 -11.18 -33.16 8.77
CA VAL A 205 -10.65 -32.24 7.75
C VAL A 205 -11.16 -32.65 6.36
N THR A 206 -11.82 -31.73 5.66
CA THR A 206 -12.41 -31.94 4.34
C THR A 206 -11.57 -31.37 3.22
N ASN A 207 -10.89 -30.25 3.47
CA ASN A 207 -10.04 -29.61 2.47
C ASN A 207 -8.87 -28.87 3.13
N ILE A 208 -7.70 -28.93 2.48
CA ILE A 208 -6.50 -28.22 2.91
C ILE A 208 -5.95 -27.50 1.68
N ASP A 209 -6.04 -26.18 1.67
CA ASP A 209 -5.41 -25.34 0.66
C ASP A 209 -4.15 -24.69 1.23
N VAL A 210 -3.04 -24.78 0.49
CA VAL A 210 -1.74 -24.25 0.91
C VAL A 210 -1.25 -23.28 -0.15
N LYS A 211 -1.12 -22.02 0.24
CA LYS A 211 -0.57 -20.95 -0.60
C LYS A 211 0.82 -20.60 -0.08
N PHE A 212 1.83 -21.07 -0.81
CA PHE A 212 3.21 -20.67 -0.58
C PHE A 212 3.47 -19.31 -1.26
N CYS A 213 4.14 -18.40 -0.56
CA CYS A 213 4.55 -17.09 -1.09
C CYS A 213 6.06 -17.04 -1.36
#